data_AF-A0AB33A8S2-F1
#
_entry.id   AF-A0AB33A8S2-F1
#
_cell.length_a   1.000
_cell.length_b   1.000
_cell.length_c   1.000
_cell.angle_alpha   90.00
_cell.angle_beta   90.00
_cell.angle_gamma   90.00
#
_symmetry.space_group_name_H-M   'P 1'
#
loop_
_entity.id
_entity.type
_entity.pdbx_description
1 polymer ?
#
loop_
_entity_poly.entity_id
_entity_poly.type
_entity_poly.pdbx_seq_one_letter_code
_entity_poly.pdbx_strand_id
1 'polypeptide(L)'
;MNYPQMAALVLAKCVAYDPYLTEPTEEMCRAWAEQFELYKLELDDVMAAVTKVYSQHGSGYRPLPKDFTDAARARRRDRAEREKAQEIRDEAEKWRLDAERRGQIEGFIEGFGETDEKDDES
;
A
#
# COMPACT_ATOMS: atom_id res chain seq x y z
N MET A 1 -7.51 -20.11 2.50
CA MET A 1 -7.15 -20.50 1.12
C MET A 1 -5.66 -20.84 1.10
N ASN A 2 -5.26 -21.95 0.47
CA ASN A 2 -3.84 -22.31 0.35
C ASN A 2 -3.22 -21.78 -0.96
N TYR A 3 -1.89 -21.85 -1.09
CA TYR A 3 -1.19 -21.32 -2.26
C TYR A 3 -1.59 -22.01 -3.59
N PRO A 4 -1.78 -23.34 -3.67
CA PRO A 4 -2.28 -23.97 -4.89
C PRO A 4 -3.69 -23.51 -5.32
N GLN A 5 -4.61 -23.33 -4.38
CA GLN A 5 -5.94 -22.77 -4.66
C GLN A 5 -5.85 -21.34 -5.19
N MET A 6 -4.95 -20.53 -4.62
CA MET A 6 -4.68 -19.17 -5.11
C MET A 6 -4.08 -19.20 -6.52
N ALA A 7 -3.14 -20.11 -6.80
CA ALA A 7 -2.58 -20.30 -8.13
C ALA A 7 -3.64 -20.70 -9.16
N ALA A 8 -4.58 -21.57 -8.80
CA ALA A 8 -5.69 -21.93 -9.67
C ALA A 8 -6.54 -20.70 -10.05
N LEU A 9 -6.86 -19.82 -9.09
CA LEU A 9 -7.61 -18.59 -9.37
C LEU A 9 -6.84 -17.62 -10.27
N VAL A 10 -5.54 -17.48 -10.04
CA VAL A 10 -4.66 -16.62 -10.84
C VAL A 10 -4.57 -17.12 -12.28
N LEU A 11 -4.33 -18.43 -12.45
CA LEU A 11 -4.29 -19.07 -13.76
C LEU A 11 -5.64 -18.99 -14.47
N ALA A 12 -6.75 -19.22 -13.78
CA ALA A 12 -8.08 -19.05 -14.35
C ALA A 12 -8.32 -17.62 -14.85
N LYS A 13 -7.85 -16.61 -14.11
CA LYS A 13 -7.90 -15.21 -14.57
C LYS A 13 -7.00 -14.97 -15.79
N CYS A 14 -5.86 -15.65 -15.89
CA CYS A 14 -5.01 -15.59 -17.08
C CYS A 14 -5.75 -16.14 -18.31
N VAL A 15 -6.38 -17.31 -18.19
CA VAL A 15 -7.19 -17.91 -19.28
C VAL A 15 -8.35 -17.00 -19.67
N ALA A 16 -8.95 -16.27 -18.72
CA ALA A 16 -9.99 -15.30 -19.01
C ALA A 16 -9.49 -14.06 -19.78
N TYR A 17 -8.21 -13.70 -19.65
CA TYR A 17 -7.58 -12.63 -20.46
C TYR A 17 -7.12 -13.13 -21.83
N ASP A 18 -6.57 -14.35 -21.90
CA ASP A 18 -6.08 -14.96 -23.13
C ASP A 18 -6.71 -16.36 -23.31
N PRO A 19 -7.75 -16.48 -24.16
CA PRO A 19 -8.47 -17.74 -24.37
C PRO A 19 -7.62 -18.80 -25.09
N TYR A 20 -6.42 -18.46 -25.58
CA TYR A 20 -5.50 -19.42 -26.17
C TYR A 20 -4.59 -20.09 -25.14
N LEU A 21 -4.65 -19.68 -23.87
CA LEU A 21 -3.97 -20.39 -22.79
C LEU A 21 -4.69 -21.69 -22.47
N THR A 22 -3.90 -22.73 -22.16
CA THR A 22 -4.41 -24.01 -21.70
C THR A 22 -5.02 -23.87 -20.30
N GLU A 23 -6.09 -24.62 -20.05
CA GLU A 23 -6.64 -24.74 -18.71
C GLU A 23 -5.58 -25.20 -17.71
N PRO A 24 -5.57 -24.64 -16.50
CA PRO A 24 -4.55 -24.97 -15.50
C PRO A 24 -4.69 -26.40 -14.99
N THR A 25 -3.58 -27.14 -15.00
CA THR A 25 -3.51 -28.45 -14.33
C THR A 25 -3.18 -28.29 -12.84
N GLU A 26 -3.38 -29.35 -12.07
CA GLU A 26 -3.03 -29.35 -10.64
C GLU A 26 -1.51 -29.13 -10.43
N GLU A 27 -0.67 -29.74 -11.27
CA GLU A 27 0.78 -29.59 -11.24
C GLU A 27 1.21 -28.16 -11.55
N MET A 28 0.55 -27.51 -12.51
CA MET A 28 0.78 -26.08 -12.80
C MET A 28 0.46 -25.23 -11.58
N CYS A 29 -0.67 -25.49 -10.91
CA CYS A 29 -1.08 -24.76 -9.72
C CYS A 29 -0.07 -24.96 -8.57
N ARG A 30 0.44 -26.18 -8.38
CA ARG A 30 1.47 -26.48 -7.37
C ARG A 30 2.79 -25.76 -7.67
N ALA A 31 3.26 -25.78 -8.92
CA ALA A 31 4.49 -25.10 -9.31
C ALA A 31 4.39 -23.57 -9.13
N TRP A 32 3.24 -22.97 -9.44
CA TRP A 32 3.02 -21.54 -9.24
C TRP A 32 2.89 -21.18 -7.75
N ALA A 33 2.28 -22.07 -6.96
CA ALA A 33 2.14 -21.90 -5.52
C ALA A 33 3.47 -21.72 -4.80
N GLU A 34 4.53 -22.42 -5.23
CA GLU A 34 5.88 -22.28 -4.66
C GLU A 34 6.40 -20.83 -4.72
N GLN A 35 6.13 -20.14 -5.83
CA GLN A 35 6.54 -18.74 -6.00
C GLN A 35 5.72 -17.80 -5.12
N PHE A 36 4.43 -18.09 -4.94
CA PHE A 36 3.57 -17.29 -4.09
C PHE A 36 3.91 -17.49 -2.61
N GLU A 37 4.23 -18.72 -2.22
CA GLU A 37 4.67 -19.07 -0.88
C GLU A 37 6.02 -18.43 -0.54
N LEU A 38 6.98 -18.50 -1.46
CA LEU A 38 8.32 -17.92 -1.28
C LEU A 38 8.28 -16.44 -0.85
N TYR A 39 7.33 -15.68 -1.39
CA TYR A 39 7.16 -14.25 -1.09
C TYR A 39 5.96 -13.94 -0.19
N LYS A 40 5.31 -14.99 0.35
CA LYS A 40 4.12 -14.88 1.21
C LYS A 40 3.05 -13.97 0.62
N LEU A 41 2.76 -14.17 -0.66
CA LEU A 41 1.84 -13.31 -1.40
C LEU A 41 0.39 -13.53 -0.97
N GLU A 42 -0.39 -12.47 -1.01
CA GLU A 42 -1.82 -12.47 -0.72
C GLU A 42 -2.61 -12.45 -2.02
N LEU A 43 -3.78 -13.08 -2.02
CA LEU A 43 -4.62 -13.22 -3.21
C LEU A 43 -4.90 -11.88 -3.89
N ASP A 44 -5.21 -10.85 -3.12
CA ASP A 44 -5.55 -9.53 -3.66
C ASP A 44 -4.38 -8.89 -4.42
N ASP A 45 -3.16 -9.00 -3.89
CA ASP A 45 -1.98 -8.44 -4.54
C ASP A 45 -1.65 -9.18 -5.84
N VAL A 46 -1.75 -10.51 -5.84
CA VAL A 46 -1.48 -11.32 -7.04
C VAL A 46 -2.58 -11.13 -8.09
N MET A 47 -3.85 -11.08 -7.70
CA MET A 47 -4.96 -10.84 -8.62
C MET A 47 -4.88 -9.46 -9.26
N ALA A 48 -4.46 -8.43 -8.51
CA ALA A 48 -4.21 -7.11 -9.08
C ALA A 48 -2.95 -7.09 -9.96
N ALA A 49 -1.93 -7.90 -9.64
CA ALA A 49 -0.76 -8.09 -10.49
C ALA A 49 -1.15 -8.69 -11.85
N VAL A 50 -2.09 -9.65 -11.90
CA VAL A 50 -2.59 -10.19 -13.19
C VAL A 50 -3.13 -9.09 -14.07
N THR A 51 -4.03 -8.25 -13.54
CA THR A 51 -4.60 -7.12 -14.31
C THR A 51 -3.51 -6.16 -14.78
N LYS A 52 -2.53 -5.85 -13.92
CA LYS A 52 -1.42 -4.97 -14.30
C LYS A 52 -0.59 -5.56 -15.43
N VAL A 53 -0.18 -6.82 -15.31
CA VAL A 53 0.66 -7.51 -16.30
C VAL A 53 -0.05 -7.54 -17.66
N TYR A 54 -1.32 -7.94 -17.71
CA TYR A 54 -2.10 -7.95 -18.97
C TYR A 54 -2.42 -6.55 -19.51
N SER A 55 -2.45 -5.50 -18.68
CA SER A 55 -2.58 -4.12 -19.18
C SER A 55 -1.32 -3.58 -19.85
N GLN A 56 -0.16 -4.19 -19.55
CA GLN A 56 1.15 -3.73 -20.02
C GLN A 56 1.67 -4.54 -21.22
N HIS A 57 1.11 -5.73 -21.44
CA HIS A 57 1.53 -6.64 -22.49
C HIS A 57 0.40 -6.85 -23.50
N GLY A 58 0.76 -6.93 -24.79
CA GLY A 58 -0.18 -7.15 -25.89
C GLY A 58 -0.54 -8.62 -26.11
N SER A 59 -1.25 -8.87 -27.21
CA SER A 59 -1.65 -10.21 -27.64
C SER A 59 -0.45 -11.16 -27.79
N GLY A 60 -0.62 -12.41 -27.36
CA GLY A 60 0.39 -13.46 -27.47
C GLY A 60 1.44 -13.48 -26.36
N TYR A 61 1.36 -12.56 -25.40
CA TYR A 61 2.20 -12.61 -24.20
C TYR A 61 1.81 -13.78 -23.30
N ARG A 62 2.79 -14.63 -22.98
CA ARG A 62 2.62 -15.81 -22.12
C ARG A 62 3.25 -15.53 -20.75
N PRO A 63 2.46 -15.13 -19.75
CA PRO A 63 3.01 -14.81 -18.44
C PRO A 63 3.57 -16.05 -17.75
N LEU A 64 4.67 -15.85 -17.03
CA LEU A 64 5.25 -16.80 -16.09
C LEU A 64 4.91 -16.40 -14.65
N PRO A 65 5.03 -17.30 -13.66
CA PRO A 65 4.80 -16.97 -12.25
C PRO A 65 5.55 -15.71 -11.79
N LYS A 66 6.78 -15.54 -12.28
CA LYS A 66 7.67 -14.43 -11.93
C LYS A 66 7.07 -13.06 -12.26
N ASP A 67 6.37 -12.94 -13.38
CA ASP A 67 5.78 -11.66 -13.80
C ASP A 67 4.76 -11.17 -12.77
N PHE A 68 3.97 -12.10 -12.23
CA PHE A 68 2.99 -11.78 -11.20
C PHE A 68 3.62 -11.58 -9.83
N THR A 69 4.63 -12.36 -9.44
CA THR A 69 5.29 -12.15 -8.15
C THR A 69 6.05 -10.83 -8.10
N ASP A 70 6.72 -10.44 -9.17
CA ASP A 70 7.40 -9.14 -9.25
C ASP A 70 6.40 -7.98 -9.21
N ALA A 71 5.30 -8.07 -9.97
CA ALA A 71 4.25 -7.06 -9.96
C ALA A 71 3.52 -6.96 -8.61
N ALA A 72 3.23 -8.09 -7.94
CA ALA A 72 2.61 -8.11 -6.62
C ALA A 72 3.53 -7.50 -5.55
N ARG A 73 4.83 -7.85 -5.58
CA ARG A 73 5.82 -7.29 -4.66
C ARG A 73 6.02 -5.79 -4.88
N ALA A 74 6.01 -5.33 -6.12
CA ALA A 74 6.04 -3.90 -6.42
C ALA A 74 4.83 -3.19 -5.80
N ARG A 75 3.62 -3.72 -5.96
CA ARG A 75 2.41 -3.13 -5.35
C ARG A 75 2.49 -3.06 -3.82
N ARG A 76 3.04 -4.10 -3.18
CA ARG A 76 3.25 -4.09 -1.72
C ARG A 76 4.22 -2.99 -1.29
N ARG A 77 5.32 -2.81 -2.02
CA ARG A 77 6.26 -1.71 -1.76
C ARG A 77 5.59 -0.35 -1.96
N ASP A 78 4.88 -0.15 -3.07
CA ASP A 78 4.17 1.10 -3.35
C ASP A 78 3.16 1.43 -2.23
N ARG A 79 2.45 0.41 -1.69
CA ARG A 79 1.52 0.58 -0.58
C ARG A 79 2.24 1.00 0.70
N ALA A 80 3.28 0.27 1.09
CA ALA A 80 4.07 0.57 2.28
C ALA A 80 4.72 1.97 2.21
N GLU A 81 5.19 2.37 1.03
CA GLU A 81 5.73 3.71 0.79
C GLU A 81 4.66 4.80 0.96
N ARG A 82 3.45 4.58 0.47
CA ARG A 82 2.33 5.52 0.64
C ARG A 82 1.87 5.62 2.09
N GLU A 83 1.78 4.50 2.79
CA GLU A 83 1.41 4.44 4.21
C GLU A 83 2.44 5.20 5.05
N LYS A 84 3.74 4.92 4.86
CA LYS A 84 4.81 5.66 5.54
C LYS A 84 4.79 7.16 5.21
N ALA A 85 4.55 7.52 3.94
CA ALA A 85 4.44 8.92 3.55
C ALA A 85 3.23 9.61 4.20
N GLN A 86 2.14 8.87 4.45
CA GLN A 86 0.97 9.37 5.16
C GLN A 86 1.27 9.56 6.65
N GLU A 87 1.91 8.59 7.30
CA GLU A 87 2.33 8.68 8.71
C GLU A 87 3.19 9.93 8.95
N ILE A 88 4.18 10.18 8.08
CA ILE A 88 5.03 11.38 8.16
C ILE A 88 4.20 12.67 8.03
N ARG A 89 3.21 12.70 7.13
CA ARG A 89 2.33 13.86 6.97
C ARG A 89 1.47 14.09 8.21
N ASP A 90 0.88 13.03 8.76
CA ASP A 90 0.02 13.10 9.93
C ASP A 90 0.81 13.52 11.18
N GLU A 91 2.05 13.02 11.33
CA GLU A 91 2.95 13.47 12.40
C GLU A 91 3.33 14.94 12.25
N ALA A 92 3.69 15.40 11.05
CA ALA A 92 4.02 16.80 10.80
C ALA A 92 2.83 17.72 11.09
N GLU A 93 1.61 17.31 10.75
CA GLU A 93 0.39 18.06 11.07
C GLU A 93 0.15 18.12 12.58
N LYS A 94 0.31 17.02 13.31
CA LYS A 94 0.22 17.00 14.78
C LYS A 94 1.23 17.95 15.41
N TRP A 95 2.49 17.91 14.98
CA TRP A 95 3.53 18.81 15.48
C TRP A 95 3.20 20.28 15.22
N ARG A 96 2.65 20.62 14.05
CA ARG A 96 2.20 21.98 13.74
C ARG A 96 1.08 22.43 14.67
N LEU A 97 0.06 21.62 14.86
CA LEU A 97 -1.07 21.92 15.75
C LEU A 97 -0.64 22.05 17.21
N ASP A 98 0.29 21.21 17.66
CA ASP A 98 0.84 21.29 19.01
C ASP A 98 1.68 22.56 19.21
N ALA A 99 2.46 22.97 18.20
CA ALA A 99 3.22 24.22 18.25
C ALA A 99 2.30 25.45 18.26
N GLU A 100 1.24 25.47 17.44
CA GLU A 100 0.22 26.53 17.44
C GLU A 100 -0.48 26.62 18.81
N ARG A 101 -0.87 25.48 19.39
CA ARG A 101 -1.48 25.43 20.71
C ARG A 101 -0.55 25.96 21.80
N ARG A 102 0.75 25.62 21.74
CA ARG A 102 1.75 26.14 22.70
C ARG A 102 1.89 27.66 22.56
N GLY A 103 2.02 28.19 21.34
CA GLY A 103 2.09 29.63 21.11
C GLY A 103 0.85 30.39 21.60
N GLN A 104 -0.35 29.82 21.44
CA GLN A 104 -1.58 30.41 21.99
C GLN A 104 -1.59 30.45 23.52
N ILE A 105 -1.10 29.38 24.18
CA ILE A 105 -1.00 29.34 25.64
C ILE A 105 0.02 30.36 26.13
N GLU A 106 1.19 30.45 25.49
CA GLU A 106 2.23 31.42 25.83
C GLU A 106 1.72 32.86 25.69
N GLY A 107 1.09 33.21 24.55
CA GLY A 107 0.49 34.53 24.36
C GLY A 107 -0.66 34.85 25.32
N PHE A 108 -1.41 33.85 25.77
CA PHE A 108 -2.43 34.03 26.80
C PHE A 108 -1.83 34.31 28.18
N ILE A 109 -0.71 33.67 28.54
CA ILE A 109 -0.01 33.92 29.81
C ILE A 109 0.60 35.33 29.82
N GLU A 110 1.23 35.75 28.72
CA GLU A 110 1.80 37.11 28.60
C GLU A 110 0.71 38.20 28.75
N GLY A 111 -0.47 38.00 28.17
CA GLY A 111 -1.60 38.93 28.30
C GLY A 111 -2.18 39.07 29.71
N PHE A 112 -1.92 38.12 30.62
CA PHE A 112 -2.34 38.20 32.02
C PHE A 112 -1.33 38.95 32.92
N GLY A 113 -0.08 39.08 32.47
CA GLY A 113 0.99 39.76 33.22
C GLY A 113 1.01 41.29 33.05
N GLU A 114 0.25 41.83 32.10
CA GLU A 114 0.33 43.25 31.69
C GLU A 114 -0.77 44.14 32.31
N THR A 115 -1.62 43.61 33.21
CA THR A 115 -2.76 44.35 33.79
C THR A 115 -2.58 44.92 35.19
N ASP A 116 -1.42 44.80 35.85
CA ASP A 116 -1.29 45.16 37.28
C ASP A 116 -0.34 46.33 37.63
N GLU A 117 0.11 47.15 36.66
CA GLU A 117 1.10 48.20 36.97
C GLU A 117 0.76 49.58 36.39
N LYS A 118 -0.48 50.07 36.57
CA LYS A 118 -0.80 51.50 36.52
C LYS A 118 -2.03 51.83 37.35
N ASP A 119 -1.89 51.89 38.68
CA ASP A 119 -2.78 52.67 39.55
C ASP A 119 -2.01 53.01 40.84
N ASP A 120 -0.94 53.80 40.70
CA ASP A 120 -0.39 54.55 41.83
C ASP A 120 0.39 55.75 41.28
N GLU A 121 -0.30 56.87 41.07
CA GLU A 121 0.32 58.19 41.27
C GLU A 121 -0.72 59.31 41.40
N SER A 122 -0.70 59.92 42.59
CA SER A 122 -1.09 61.29 42.99
C SER A 122 -2.54 61.61 43.35
#